data_AF-A0A924XB68-F1
#
_entry.id   AF-A0A924XB68-F1
#
_cell.length_a   1.000
_cell.length_b   1.000
_cell.length_c   1.000
_cell.angle_alpha   90.00
_cell.angle_beta   90.00
_cell.angle_gamma   90.00
#
_symmetry.space_group_name_H-M   'P 1'
#
loop_
_entity.id
_entity.type
_entity.pdbx_description
1 polymer ?
#
loop_
_entity_poly.entity_id
_entity_poly.type
_entity_poly.pdbx_seq_one_letter_code
_entity_poly.pdbx_strand_id
1 'polypeptide(L)'
;MDRTPRVELEKAFDAALAQVQLLIAARMKTVDGSSAVPQLEALANELRRERANALERGTVDREWIQKTVRSVVEWVPDTKLTLIAALGRIVRAKPPA
;
A
#
# COMPACT_ATOMS: atom_id res chain seq x y z
N MET A 1 16.89 16.33 15.05
CA MET A 1 15.71 15.48 14.78
C MET A 1 15.95 14.76 13.46
N ASP A 2 16.10 13.44 13.51
CA ASP A 2 16.36 12.61 12.33
C ASP A 2 15.12 12.60 11.42
N ARG A 3 15.22 13.22 10.22
CA ARG A 3 14.13 13.31 9.24
C ARG A 3 14.05 12.09 8.31
N THR A 4 15.11 11.28 8.30
CA THR A 4 15.24 10.02 7.55
C THR A 4 14.01 9.11 7.66
N PRO A 5 13.38 8.92 8.83
CA PRO A 5 12.33 7.92 8.99
C PRO A 5 11.01 8.34 8.36
N ARG A 6 10.71 9.65 8.43
CA ARG A 6 9.56 10.25 7.76
C ARG A 6 9.72 10.19 6.25
N VAL A 7 10.93 10.46 5.74
CA VAL A 7 11.23 10.39 4.30
C VAL A 7 11.11 8.96 3.78
N GLU A 8 11.60 7.97 4.52
CA GLU A 8 11.47 6.55 4.11
C GLU A 8 10.02 6.07 4.18
N LEU A 9 9.24 6.52 5.16
CA LEU A 9 7.81 6.25 5.24
C LEU A 9 7.06 6.87 4.04
N GLU A 10 7.37 8.12 3.70
CA GLU A 10 6.78 8.82 2.56
C GLU A 10 7.08 8.09 1.24
N LYS A 11 8.35 7.74 0.99
CA LYS A 11 8.75 6.95 -0.18
C LYS A 11 8.07 5.59 -0.25
N ALA A 12 7.86 4.93 0.89
CA ALA A 12 7.18 3.64 0.93
C ALA A 12 5.72 3.74 0.49
N PHE A 13 5.00 4.79 0.94
CA PHE A 13 3.64 5.07 0.46
C PHE A 13 3.61 5.43 -1.02
N ASP A 14 4.53 6.28 -1.47
CA ASP A 14 4.58 6.72 -2.88
C ASP A 14 4.86 5.53 -3.82
N ALA A 15 5.75 4.62 -3.43
CA ALA A 15 6.01 3.39 -4.17
C ALA A 15 4.78 2.46 -4.24
N ALA A 16 4.04 2.32 -3.14
CA ALA A 16 2.80 1.53 -3.13
C ALA A 16 1.72 2.16 -4.02
N LEU A 17 1.54 3.49 -3.93
CA LEU A 17 0.60 4.22 -4.79
C LEU A 17 0.97 4.11 -6.27
N ALA A 18 2.25 4.24 -6.62
CA ALA A 18 2.72 4.05 -7.99
C ALA A 18 2.42 2.64 -8.50
N GLN A 19 2.65 1.61 -7.68
CA GLN A 19 2.33 0.23 -8.04
C GLN A 19 0.82 0.04 -8.28
N VAL A 20 -0.03 0.63 -7.44
CA VAL A 20 -1.49 0.59 -7.62
C VAL A 20 -1.90 1.26 -8.93
N GLN A 21 -1.36 2.44 -9.24
CA GLN A 21 -1.65 3.14 -10.50
C GLN A 21 -1.21 2.34 -11.73
N LEU A 22 -0.06 1.68 -11.67
CA LEU A 22 0.40 0.79 -12.74
C LEU A 22 -0.57 -0.39 -12.96
N LEU A 23 -1.11 -0.97 -11.89
CA LEU A 23 -2.07 -2.09 -11.99
C LEU A 23 -3.44 -1.63 -12.51
N ILE A 24 -3.88 -0.41 -12.17
CA ILE A 24 -5.08 0.21 -12.75
C ILE A 24 -4.89 0.42 -14.25
N ALA A 25 -3.77 1.04 -14.65
CA ALA A 25 -3.45 1.29 -16.06
C ALA A 25 -3.35 -0.02 -16.87
N ALA A 26 -2.81 -1.07 -16.25
CA ALA A 26 -2.73 -2.41 -16.84
C ALA A 26 -4.07 -3.17 -16.85
N ARG A 27 -5.16 -2.57 -16.35
CA ARG A 27 -6.50 -3.17 -16.23
C ARG A 27 -6.44 -4.54 -15.57
N MET A 28 -5.71 -4.63 -14.46
CA MET A 28 -5.49 -5.87 -13.74
C MET A 28 -6.82 -6.59 -13.46
N LYS A 29 -6.79 -7.92 -13.57
CA LYS A 29 -7.87 -8.81 -13.17
C LYS A 29 -7.59 -9.40 -11.79
N THR A 30 -8.64 -9.64 -11.03
CA THR A 30 -8.63 -10.40 -9.78
C THR A 30 -8.39 -11.89 -10.03
N VAL A 31 -8.21 -12.67 -8.96
CA VAL A 31 -8.11 -14.14 -9.02
C VAL A 31 -9.31 -14.81 -9.69
N ASP A 32 -10.51 -14.23 -9.58
CA ASP A 32 -11.73 -14.74 -10.21
C ASP A 32 -11.92 -14.26 -11.67
N GLY A 33 -10.97 -13.49 -12.21
CA GLY A 33 -11.00 -12.96 -13.57
C GLY A 33 -11.84 -11.69 -13.75
N SER A 34 -12.50 -11.19 -12.70
CA SER A 34 -13.20 -9.90 -12.73
C SER A 34 -12.23 -8.71 -12.74
N SER A 35 -12.74 -7.51 -12.98
CA SER A 35 -11.90 -6.31 -13.00
C SER A 35 -11.46 -5.95 -11.58
N ALA A 36 -10.15 -5.80 -11.35
CA ALA A 36 -9.61 -5.35 -10.07
C ALA A 36 -9.57 -3.82 -9.92
N VAL A 37 -9.94 -3.07 -10.97
CA VAL A 37 -9.85 -1.60 -10.99
C VAL A 37 -10.61 -0.95 -9.83
N PRO A 38 -11.87 -1.33 -9.52
CA PRO A 38 -12.59 -0.74 -8.38
C PRO A 38 -11.89 -0.97 -7.03
N GLN A 39 -11.36 -2.18 -6.80
CA GLN A 39 -10.62 -2.54 -5.59
C GLN A 39 -9.29 -1.76 -5.50
N LEU A 40 -8.60 -1.60 -6.63
CA LEU A 40 -7.36 -0.82 -6.71
C LEU A 40 -7.61 0.69 -6.48
N GLU A 41 -8.70 1.25 -6.98
CA GLU A 41 -9.10 2.64 -6.72
C GLU A 41 -9.43 2.86 -5.25
N ALA A 42 -10.17 1.93 -4.63
CA ALA A 42 -10.45 1.95 -3.20
C ALA A 42 -9.15 1.90 -2.38
N LEU A 43 -8.24 0.99 -2.72
CA LEU A 43 -6.92 0.87 -2.09
C LEU A 43 -6.08 2.14 -2.26
N ALA A 44 -6.09 2.77 -3.44
CA ALA A 44 -5.38 4.03 -3.66
C ALA A 44 -5.89 5.13 -2.74
N ASN A 45 -7.21 5.21 -2.54
CA ASN A 45 -7.82 6.20 -1.66
C ASN A 45 -7.51 5.93 -0.18
N GLU A 46 -7.50 4.67 0.24
CA GLU A 46 -7.06 4.29 1.59
C GLU A 46 -5.59 4.61 1.82
N LEU A 47 -4.71 4.27 0.88
CA LEU A 47 -3.28 4.58 0.95
C LEU A 47 -3.03 6.09 1.05
N ARG A 48 -3.77 6.93 0.31
CA ARG A 48 -3.63 8.39 0.40
C ARG A 48 -4.06 8.92 1.76
N ARG A 49 -5.19 8.45 2.29
CA ARG A 49 -5.69 8.84 3.62
C ARG A 49 -4.69 8.43 4.70
N GLU A 50 -4.25 7.18 4.67
CA GLU A 50 -3.32 6.70 5.68
C GLU A 50 -1.93 7.32 5.53
N ARG A 51 -1.46 7.64 4.32
CA ARG A 51 -0.21 8.41 4.13
C ARG A 51 -0.25 9.73 4.88
N ALA A 52 -1.34 10.49 4.76
CA ALA A 52 -1.49 11.77 5.49
C ALA A 52 -1.42 11.52 7.01
N ASN A 53 -2.23 10.59 7.51
CA ASN A 53 -2.31 10.30 8.93
C ASN A 53 -0.99 9.74 9.51
N ALA A 54 -0.31 8.86 8.77
CA ALA A 54 0.91 8.20 9.21
C ALA A 54 2.10 9.17 9.20
N LEU A 55 2.15 10.13 8.29
CA LEU A 55 3.15 11.19 8.29
C LEU A 55 2.96 12.20 9.43
N GLU A 56 1.71 12.43 9.86
CA GLU A 56 1.41 13.22 11.07
C GLU A 56 1.78 12.46 12.34
N ARG A 57 1.43 11.18 12.44
CA ARG A 57 1.73 10.32 13.60
C ARG A 57 3.20 9.88 13.68
N GLY A 58 3.94 9.93 12.56
CA GLY A 58 5.27 9.35 12.44
C GLY A 58 5.31 7.82 12.39
N THR A 59 4.15 7.15 12.30
CA THR A 59 4.02 5.69 12.23
C THR A 59 2.73 5.29 11.51
N VAL A 60 2.77 4.11 10.89
CA VAL A 60 1.62 3.46 10.26
C VAL A 60 0.75 2.79 11.32
N ASP A 61 -0.57 2.85 11.15
CA ASP A 61 -1.49 2.05 11.95
C ASP A 61 -1.33 0.55 11.61
N ARG A 62 -0.93 -0.23 12.61
CA ARG A 62 -0.65 -1.66 12.46
C ARG A 62 -1.91 -2.47 12.17
N GLU A 63 -3.03 -2.13 12.78
CA GLU A 63 -4.28 -2.84 12.56
C GLU A 63 -4.80 -2.55 11.15
N TRP A 64 -4.73 -1.29 10.73
CA TRP A 64 -5.08 -0.88 9.37
C TRP A 64 -4.27 -1.66 8.33
N ILE A 65 -2.93 -1.65 8.42
CA ILE A 65 -2.10 -2.28 7.37
C ILE A 65 -2.29 -3.80 7.32
N GLN A 66 -2.54 -4.45 8.46
CA GLN A 66 -2.87 -5.88 8.50
C GLN A 66 -4.20 -6.19 7.82
N LYS A 67 -5.23 -5.37 8.06
CA LYS A 67 -6.53 -5.50 7.38
C LYS A 67 -6.41 -5.24 5.89
N THR A 68 -5.68 -4.20 5.49
CA THR A 68 -5.44 -3.87 4.08
C THR A 68 -4.69 -4.99 3.36
N VAL A 69 -3.60 -5.51 3.93
CA VAL A 69 -2.86 -6.62 3.31
C VAL A 69 -3.74 -7.86 3.16
N ARG A 70 -4.52 -8.21 4.20
CA ARG A 70 -5.44 -9.36 4.15
C ARG A 70 -6.48 -9.18 3.05
N SER A 71 -7.13 -8.02 3.01
CA SER A 71 -8.11 -7.68 1.98
C SER A 71 -7.51 -7.79 0.58
N VAL A 72 -6.28 -7.29 0.35
CA VAL A 72 -5.63 -7.36 -0.97
C VAL A 72 -5.32 -8.80 -1.37
N VAL A 73 -4.85 -9.64 -0.44
CA VAL A 73 -4.53 -11.05 -0.72
C VAL A 73 -5.76 -11.86 -1.14
N GLU A 74 -6.96 -11.49 -0.70
CA GLU A 74 -8.20 -12.20 -1.05
C GLU A 74 -8.55 -12.12 -2.54
N TRP A 75 -8.08 -11.11 -3.27
CA TRP A 75 -8.44 -10.91 -4.68
C TRP A 75 -7.27 -10.69 -5.63
N VAL A 76 -6.05 -10.42 -5.14
CA VAL A 76 -4.88 -10.21 -6.01
C VAL A 76 -4.38 -11.55 -6.58
N PRO A 77 -4.06 -11.63 -7.88
CA PRO A 77 -3.44 -12.83 -8.43
C PRO A 77 -2.07 -13.11 -7.82
N ASP A 78 -1.74 -14.39 -7.62
CA ASP A 78 -0.42 -14.84 -7.11
C ASP A 78 0.75 -14.35 -7.98
N THR A 79 0.50 -14.06 -9.26
CA THR A 79 1.50 -13.50 -10.18
C THR A 79 1.83 -12.02 -9.91
N LYS A 80 1.10 -11.35 -9.01
CA LYS A 80 1.21 -9.91 -8.72
C LYS A 80 1.71 -9.66 -7.30
N LEU A 81 2.72 -10.42 -6.87
CA LEU A 81 3.43 -10.25 -5.59
C LEU A 81 4.06 -8.87 -5.39
N THR A 82 4.23 -8.08 -6.45
CA THR A 82 4.80 -6.73 -6.38
C THR A 82 3.96 -5.75 -5.56
N LEU A 83 2.62 -5.89 -5.57
CA LEU A 83 1.73 -5.07 -4.74
C LEU A 83 1.89 -5.42 -3.25
N ILE A 84 1.87 -6.72 -2.94
CA ILE A 84 2.08 -7.22 -1.57
C ILE A 84 3.46 -6.81 -1.05
N ALA A 85 4.50 -6.92 -1.88
CA ALA A 85 5.85 -6.49 -1.54
C ALA A 85 5.91 -4.98 -1.24
N ALA A 86 5.20 -4.15 -2.01
CA ALA A 86 5.12 -2.71 -1.79
C ALA A 86 4.43 -2.38 -0.45
N LEU A 87 3.31 -3.03 -0.14
CA LEU A 87 2.63 -2.88 1.16
C LEU A 87 3.53 -3.33 2.32
N GLY A 88 4.28 -4.43 2.15
CA GLY A 88 5.25 -4.88 3.14
C GLY A 88 6.38 -3.89 3.41
N ARG A 89 6.74 -3.02 2.44
CA ARG A 89 7.72 -1.94 2.68
C ARG A 89 7.18 -0.86 3.62
N ILE A 90 5.88 -0.53 3.52
CA ILE A 90 5.22 0.40 4.44
C ILE A 90 5.31 -0.11 5.89
N VAL A 91 5.04 -1.40 6.11
CA VAL A 91 5.16 -2.03 7.45
C VAL A 91 6.58 -1.91 8.03
N ARG A 92 7.60 -1.96 7.16
CA ARG A 92 9.01 -1.93 7.56
C ARG A 92 9.59 -0.53 7.66
N ALA A 93 8.88 0.50 7.23
CA ALA A 93 9.27 1.89 7.43
C ALA A 93 9.13 2.25 8.91
N LYS A 94 10.14 1.85 9.70
CA LYS A 94 10.21 2.11 11.15
C LYS A 94 10.66 3.56 11.39
N PRO A 95 10.13 4.24 12.41
CA PRO A 95 10.90 5.26 13.10
C PRO A 95 12.12 4.59 13.78
N PRO A 96 13.31 5.22 13.78
CA PRO A 96 14.51 4.71 14.43
C PRO A 96 14.19 4.54 15.90
N ALA A 97 14.66 3.41 16.44
CA ALA A 97 14.63 3.11 17.86
C ALA A 97 15.40 4.16 18.67
#